data_AF-A0A935YSD3-F1
#
_entry.id   AF-A0A935YSD3-F1
#
_cell.length_a   1.000
_cell.length_b   1.000
_cell.length_c   1.000
_cell.angle_alpha   90.00
_cell.angle_beta   90.00
_cell.angle_gamma   90.00
#
_symmetry.space_group_name_H-M   'P 1'
#
loop_
_entity.id
_entity.type
_entity.pdbx_description
1 polymer ?
#
loop_
_entity_poly.entity_id
_entity_poly.type
_entity_poly.pdbx_seq_one_letter_code
_entity_poly.pdbx_strand_id
1 'polypeptide(L)'
;MSYCRWSSDCYQSDVYVYADVSGGFTTCVSGRRYRPLKPVPTPPAESSPGGYLLYWSECSAWIEDQSNWEWQDVDHEAAGQSFNDDSAKECADRLRALRAAGLIVPQYAIDDLDAETGAES
;
A
#
# COMPACT_ATOMS: atom_id res chain seq x y z
N MET A 1 -10.10 7.54 7.47
CA MET A 1 -8.84 8.09 6.90
C MET A 1 -8.14 6.96 6.14
N SER A 2 -7.46 7.18 5.01
CA SER A 2 -6.71 6.08 4.34
C SER A 2 -5.22 6.20 4.58
N TYR A 3 -4.57 5.13 5.05
CA TYR A 3 -3.13 5.08 5.33
C TYR A 3 -2.35 4.70 4.08
N CYS A 4 -2.82 3.72 3.31
CA CYS A 4 -2.27 3.41 1.99
C CYS A 4 -3.38 2.91 1.07
N ARG A 5 -3.12 2.76 -0.22
CA ARG A 5 -4.05 2.22 -1.22
C ARG A 5 -3.30 1.24 -2.12
N TRP A 6 -3.99 0.44 -2.91
CA TRP A 6 -3.33 -0.37 -3.95
C TRP A 6 -2.53 0.48 -4.95
N SER A 7 -2.96 1.72 -5.19
CA SER A 7 -2.25 2.67 -6.05
C SER A 7 -1.05 3.35 -5.40
N SER A 8 -0.81 3.13 -4.10
CA SER A 8 0.38 3.64 -3.42
C SER A 8 1.66 3.08 -4.04
N ASP A 9 2.73 3.87 -3.94
CA ASP A 9 4.05 3.52 -4.46
C ASP A 9 4.03 3.03 -5.91
N CYS A 10 3.33 3.76 -6.78
CA CYS A 10 3.22 3.43 -8.21
C CYS A 10 2.52 2.08 -8.47
N TYR A 11 1.38 1.87 -7.80
CA TYR A 11 0.57 0.64 -7.90
C TYR A 11 1.27 -0.64 -7.41
N GLN A 12 2.30 -0.51 -6.57
CA GLN A 12 3.05 -1.67 -6.07
C GLN A 12 2.53 -2.19 -4.71
N SER A 13 1.63 -1.47 -4.04
CA SER A 13 1.09 -1.91 -2.75
C SER A 13 0.12 -3.09 -2.90
N ASP A 14 0.40 -4.18 -2.18
CA ASP A 14 -0.48 -5.35 -2.08
C ASP A 14 -1.67 -5.08 -1.13
N VAL A 15 -1.69 -3.95 -0.42
CA VAL A 15 -2.70 -3.62 0.59
C VAL A 15 -3.39 -2.27 0.36
N TYR A 16 -4.63 -2.17 0.81
CA TYR A 16 -5.39 -0.93 0.98
C TYR A 16 -5.86 -0.87 2.43
N VAL A 17 -5.39 0.13 3.19
CA VAL A 17 -5.67 0.30 4.61
C VAL A 17 -6.39 1.62 4.88
N TYR A 18 -7.46 1.58 5.64
CA TYR A 18 -8.20 2.77 6.05
C TYR A 18 -8.89 2.61 7.41
N ALA A 19 -9.02 3.70 8.15
CA ALA A 19 -9.88 3.79 9.33
C ALA A 19 -11.36 3.92 8.92
N ASP A 20 -12.20 3.08 9.51
CA ASP A 20 -13.65 3.05 9.36
C ASP A 20 -14.32 4.18 10.16
N VAL A 21 -15.51 4.58 9.73
CA VAL A 21 -16.32 5.58 10.42
C VAL A 21 -16.87 5.10 11.76
N SER A 22 -16.93 3.77 11.99
CA SER A 22 -17.39 3.18 13.25
C SER A 22 -16.31 3.04 14.32
N GLY A 23 -15.08 3.51 14.08
CA GLY A 23 -13.99 3.50 15.07
C GLY A 23 -13.12 2.25 15.05
N GLY A 24 -12.78 1.73 13.87
CA GLY A 24 -11.83 0.63 13.69
C GLY A 24 -11.01 0.81 12.41
N PHE A 25 -10.23 -0.20 12.03
CA PHE A 25 -9.31 -0.15 10.89
C PHE A 25 -9.53 -1.36 9.97
N THR A 26 -9.68 -1.10 8.68
CA THR A 26 -9.85 -2.15 7.66
C THR A 26 -8.58 -2.27 6.83
N THR A 27 -8.08 -3.50 6.69
CA THR A 27 -6.99 -3.87 5.78
C THR A 27 -7.52 -4.80 4.69
N CYS A 28 -7.50 -4.34 3.43
CA CYS A 28 -7.83 -5.14 2.26
C CYS A 28 -6.55 -5.60 1.55
N VAL A 29 -6.37 -6.91 1.43
CA VAL A 29 -5.24 -7.52 0.72
C VAL A 29 -5.66 -7.80 -0.72
N SER A 30 -4.85 -7.38 -1.69
CA SER A 30 -5.11 -7.66 -3.09
C SER A 30 -4.95 -9.16 -3.39
N GLY A 31 -5.82 -9.70 -4.25
CA GLY A 31 -5.65 -11.05 -4.79
C GLY A 31 -4.60 -11.12 -5.90
N ARG A 32 -4.29 -9.98 -6.53
CA ARG A 32 -3.39 -9.86 -7.68
C ARG A 32 -2.57 -8.59 -7.61
N ARG A 33 -1.38 -8.62 -8.20
CA ARG A 33 -0.51 -7.45 -8.30
C ARG A 33 0.08 -7.32 -9.69
N TYR A 34 0.56 -6.11 -9.97
CA TYR A 34 1.37 -5.83 -11.14
C TYR A 34 2.78 -6.35 -10.89
N ARG A 35 3.20 -7.38 -11.64
CA ARG A 35 4.59 -7.82 -11.65
C ARG A 35 5.34 -6.99 -12.70
N PRO A 36 6.31 -6.14 -12.31
CA PRO A 36 7.07 -5.33 -13.25
C PRO A 36 7.88 -6.19 -14.22
N LEU A 37 7.72 -5.96 -15.51
CA LEU A 37 8.58 -6.46 -16.59
C LEU A 37 9.63 -5.41 -16.99
N LYS A 38 9.32 -4.13 -16.76
CA LYS A 38 10.24 -2.98 -16.89
C LYS A 38 10.37 -2.24 -15.56
N PRO A 39 11.42 -1.42 -15.37
CA PRO A 39 11.59 -0.64 -14.15
C PRO A 39 10.36 0.22 -13.84
N VAL A 40 9.95 0.22 -12.57
CA VAL A 40 8.88 1.08 -12.06
C VAL A 40 9.43 2.50 -11.90
N PRO A 41 8.67 3.55 -12.24
CA PRO A 41 9.05 4.94 -11.94
C PRO A 41 9.43 5.12 -10.47
N THR A 42 10.46 5.93 -10.22
CA THR A 42 10.93 6.21 -8.87
C THR A 42 10.44 7.57 -8.40
N PRO A 43 10.04 7.73 -7.12
CA PRO A 43 9.66 9.02 -6.58
C PRO A 43 10.84 10.01 -6.67
N PRO A 44 10.57 11.32 -6.82
CA PRO A 44 11.61 12.32 -6.89
C PRO A 44 12.39 12.39 -5.57
N ALA A 45 13.70 12.59 -5.65
CA ALA A 45 14.57 12.70 -4.48
C ALA A 45 14.23 13.93 -3.61
N GLU A 46 13.76 15.01 -4.25
CA GLU A 46 13.33 16.23 -3.57
C GLU A 46 11.81 16.35 -3.57
N SER A 47 11.26 16.68 -2.40
CA SER A 47 9.82 16.90 -2.25
C SER A 47 9.44 18.25 -2.86
N SER A 48 9.03 18.23 -4.13
CA SER A 48 8.43 19.37 -4.81
C SER A 48 7.08 18.98 -5.42
N PRO A 49 6.06 19.86 -5.37
CA PRO A 49 4.76 19.57 -5.98
C PRO A 49 4.88 19.21 -7.48
N GLY A 50 5.72 19.92 -8.23
CA GLY A 50 5.94 19.64 -9.65
C GLY A 50 6.59 18.27 -9.91
N GLY A 51 7.59 17.89 -9.10
CA GLY A 51 8.22 16.57 -9.20
C GLY A 51 7.24 15.43 -8.90
N TYR A 52 6.40 15.59 -7.88
CA TYR A 52 5.38 14.60 -7.55
C TYR A 52 4.28 14.47 -8.61
N LEU A 53 3.88 15.57 -9.25
CA LEU A 53 2.94 15.54 -10.37
C LEU A 53 3.52 14.79 -11.57
N LEU A 54 4.79 15.03 -11.91
CA LEU A 54 5.47 14.32 -12.99
C LEU A 54 5.57 12.83 -12.67
N TYR A 55 6.02 12.48 -11.47
CA TYR A 55 6.08 11.09 -11.02
C TYR A 55 4.72 10.38 -11.11
N TRP A 56 3.63 11.03 -10.71
CA TRP A 56 2.29 10.46 -10.86
C TRP A 56 1.89 10.27 -12.33
N SER A 57 2.25 11.21 -13.20
CA SER A 57 2.06 11.07 -14.64
C SER A 57 2.82 9.87 -15.19
N GLU A 58 4.06 9.66 -14.75
CA GLU A 58 4.90 8.52 -15.17
C GLU A 58 4.34 7.19 -14.67
N CYS A 59 3.86 7.12 -13.42
CA CYS A 59 3.19 5.94 -12.88
C CYS A 59 1.92 5.58 -13.65
N SER A 60 1.14 6.60 -14.03
CA SER A 60 -0.07 6.41 -14.83
C SER A 60 0.28 5.88 -16.23
N ALA A 61 1.26 6.47 -16.90
CA ALA A 61 1.72 5.98 -18.19
C ALA A 61 2.33 4.56 -18.10
N TRP A 62 3.04 4.27 -17.01
CA TRP A 62 3.62 2.95 -16.77
C TRP A 62 2.55 1.86 -16.62
N ILE A 63 1.46 2.15 -15.90
CA ILE A 63 0.37 1.19 -15.68
C ILE A 63 -0.51 1.02 -16.94
N GLU A 64 -0.67 2.07 -17.75
CA GLU A 64 -1.46 2.01 -18.98
C GLU A 64 -0.78 1.16 -20.07
N ASP A 65 0.55 1.19 -20.15
CA ASP A 65 1.31 0.34 -21.08
C ASP A 65 1.52 -1.06 -20.50
N GLN A 66 0.65 -1.98 -20.92
CA GLN A 66 0.68 -3.40 -20.53
C GLN A 66 1.97 -4.14 -20.93
N SER A 67 2.84 -3.55 -21.75
CA SER A 67 4.17 -4.13 -22.00
C SER A 67 5.15 -3.93 -20.83
N ASN A 68 4.79 -3.11 -19.84
CA ASN A 68 5.61 -2.83 -18.67
C ASN A 68 5.43 -3.84 -17.53
N TRP A 69 4.36 -4.62 -17.54
CA TRP A 69 3.98 -5.48 -16.41
C TRP A 69 3.14 -6.68 -16.86
N GLU A 70 2.98 -7.65 -15.98
CA GLU A 70 1.99 -8.72 -16.12
C GLU A 70 1.21 -8.90 -14.81
N TRP A 71 0.00 -9.47 -14.91
CA TRP A 71 -0.75 -9.84 -13.73
C TRP A 71 -0.10 -11.04 -13.05
N GLN A 72 0.12 -10.93 -11.74
CA GLN A 72 0.56 -12.02 -10.89
C GLN A 72 -0.43 -12.20 -9.75
N ASP A 73 -0.91 -13.42 -9.53
CA ASP A 73 -1.66 -13.75 -8.32
C ASP A 73 -0.74 -13.63 -7.09
N VAL A 74 -1.26 -13.06 -6.01
CA VAL A 74 -0.53 -12.94 -4.76
C VAL A 74 -0.54 -14.31 -4.09
N ASP A 75 0.62 -14.97 -4.03
CA ASP A 75 0.77 -16.30 -3.43
C ASP A 75 0.86 -16.19 -1.89
N HIS A 76 -0.29 -15.94 -1.27
CA HIS A 76 -0.42 -15.83 0.18
C HIS A 76 -1.84 -16.19 0.63
N GLU A 77 -2.00 -16.77 1.82
CA GLU A 77 -3.31 -17.18 2.36
C GLU A 77 -4.29 -16.01 2.55
N ALA A 78 -3.76 -14.83 2.84
CA ALA A 78 -4.52 -13.60 2.99
C ALA A 78 -4.92 -12.94 1.64
N ALA A 79 -4.48 -13.46 0.49
CA ALA A 79 -4.76 -12.86 -0.81
C ALA A 79 -6.26 -12.74 -1.06
N GLY A 80 -6.72 -11.52 -1.42
CA GLY A 80 -8.13 -11.22 -1.64
C GLY A 80 -9.00 -11.15 -0.38
N GLN A 81 -8.40 -11.21 0.81
CA GLN A 81 -9.11 -11.10 2.08
C GLN A 81 -9.12 -9.68 2.63
N SER A 82 -10.11 -9.40 3.47
CA SER A 82 -10.22 -8.17 4.25
C SER A 82 -10.24 -8.50 5.73
N PHE A 83 -9.54 -7.69 6.51
CA PHE A 83 -9.47 -7.80 7.96
C PHE A 83 -9.94 -6.50 8.59
N ASN A 84 -10.50 -6.62 9.80
CA ASN A 84 -10.87 -5.48 10.62
C ASN A 84 -10.16 -5.63 11.96
N ASP A 85 -9.51 -4.55 12.38
CA ASP A 85 -8.79 -4.45 13.66
C ASP A 85 -9.41 -3.30 14.46
N ASP A 86 -9.53 -3.47 15.78
CA ASP A 86 -10.25 -2.51 16.62
C ASP A 86 -9.37 -1.32 17.04
N SER A 87 -8.05 -1.43 16.84
CA SER A 87 -7.09 -0.39 17.21
C SER A 87 -6.01 -0.18 16.14
N ALA A 88 -5.43 1.02 16.14
CA ALA A 88 -4.31 1.36 15.26
C ALA A 88 -3.11 0.42 15.48
N LYS A 89 -2.88 0.04 16.75
CA LYS A 89 -1.83 -0.90 17.15
C LYS A 89 -2.00 -2.29 16.52
N GLU A 90 -3.19 -2.87 16.62
CA GLU A 90 -3.49 -4.18 16.04
C GLU A 90 -3.36 -4.16 14.52
N CYS A 91 -3.83 -3.07 13.88
CA CYS A 91 -3.66 -2.86 12.46
C CYS A 91 -2.17 -2.79 12.07
N ALA A 92 -1.35 -2.02 12.79
CA ALA A 92 0.09 -1.93 12.55
C ALA A 92 0.79 -3.30 12.71
N ASP A 93 0.43 -4.05 13.75
CA ASP A 93 0.96 -5.40 13.99
C ASP A 93 0.58 -6.37 12.85
N ARG A 94 -0.64 -6.28 12.32
CA ARG A 94 -1.06 -7.03 11.12
C ARG A 94 -0.26 -6.65 9.88
N LEU A 95 -0.05 -5.36 9.63
CA LEU A 95 0.72 -4.88 8.47
C LEU A 95 2.18 -5.36 8.52
N ARG A 96 2.80 -5.37 9.71
CA ARG A 96 4.13 -5.96 9.90
C ARG A 96 4.14 -7.46 9.60
N ALA A 97 3.13 -8.21 10.06
CA ALA A 97 3.03 -9.63 9.80
C ALA A 97 2.89 -9.94 8.31
N LEU A 98 2.02 -9.22 7.59
CA LEU A 98 1.86 -9.36 6.13
C LEU A 98 3.17 -9.03 5.39
N ARG A 99 3.85 -7.96 5.79
CA ARG A 99 5.15 -7.59 5.21
C ARG A 99 6.21 -8.65 5.45
N ALA A 100 6.29 -9.18 6.66
CA ALA A 100 7.22 -10.26 7.02
C ALA A 100 6.92 -11.56 6.24
N ALA A 101 5.67 -11.78 5.87
CA ALA A 101 5.24 -12.90 5.02
C ALA A 101 5.51 -12.68 3.51
N GLY A 102 6.04 -11.51 3.12
CA GLY A 102 6.48 -11.23 1.75
C GLY A 102 5.52 -10.39 0.91
N LEU A 103 4.44 -9.87 1.49
CA LEU A 103 3.58 -8.90 0.81
C LEU A 103 4.25 -7.53 0.75
N ILE A 104 3.96 -6.79 -0.31
CA ILE A 104 4.42 -5.43 -0.50
C ILE A 104 3.50 -4.48 0.29
N VAL A 105 3.92 -4.18 1.52
CA VAL A 105 3.24 -3.23 2.40
C VAL A 105 4.09 -1.97 2.54
N PRO A 106 3.58 -0.78 2.16
CA PRO A 106 4.31 0.47 2.30
C PRO A 106 4.69 0.75 3.76
N GLN A 107 5.95 1.13 4.01
CA GLN A 107 6.45 1.34 5.38
C GLN A 107 5.72 2.49 6.08
N TYR A 108 5.48 3.57 5.34
CA TYR A 108 4.85 4.77 5.88
C TYR A 108 3.44 4.49 6.44
N ALA A 109 2.73 3.48 5.92
CA ALA A 109 1.42 3.09 6.45
C ALA A 109 1.51 2.51 7.87
N ILE A 110 2.59 1.76 8.17
CA ILE A 110 2.86 1.24 9.51
C ILE A 110 3.27 2.40 10.42
N ASP A 111 4.14 3.29 9.92
CA ASP A 111 4.65 4.42 10.69
C ASP A 111 3.51 5.39 11.09
N ASP A 112 2.55 5.65 10.19
CA ASP A 112 1.38 6.48 10.45
C ASP A 112 0.46 5.86 11.53
N LEU A 113 0.24 4.53 11.50
CA LEU A 113 -0.55 3.81 12.51
C LEU A 113 0.15 3.78 13.88
N ASP A 114 1.48 3.67 13.90
CA ASP A 114 2.27 3.76 15.13
C ASP A 114 2.19 5.15 15.75
N ALA A 115 2.24 6.20 14.92
CA ALA A 115 2.08 7.58 15.38
C ALA A 115 0.71 7.80 16.02
N GLU A 116 -0.35 7.19 15.48
CA GLU A 116 -1.70 7.26 16.04
C GLU A 116 -1.80 6.51 17.38
N THR A 117 -1.18 5.34 17.49
CA THR A 117 -1.09 4.58 18.76
C THR A 117 -0.42 5.41 19.87
N GLY A 118 0.62 6.18 19.53
CA GLY A 118 1.31 7.07 20.47
C GLY A 118 0.55 8.36 20.82
N ALA A 119 -0.38 8.80 19.96
CA ALA A 119 -1.22 9.98 20.20
C ALA A 119 -2.42 9.68 21.12
N GLU A 120 -2.82 8.42 21.25
CA GLU A 120 -3.91 7.97 22.12
C GLU A 120 -3.46 7.58 23.55
N SER A 121 -2.25 7.98 23.97
CA SER A 121 -1.63 7.69 25.28
C SER A 121 -1.86 8.77 26.34
#